data_AF-A0A7V9SZ26-F1
#
_entry.id   AF-A0A7V9SZ26-F1
#
_cell.length_a   1.000
_cell.length_b   1.000
_cell.length_c   1.000
_cell.angle_alpha   90.00
_cell.angle_beta   90.00
_cell.angle_gamma   90.00
#
_symmetry.space_group_name_H-M   'P 1'
#
loop_
_entity.id
_entity.type
_entity.pdbx_description
1 polymer ?
#
loop_
_entity_poly.entity_id
_entity_poly.type
_entity_poly.pdbx_seq_one_letter_code
_entity_poly.pdbx_strand_id
1 'polypeptide(L)'
;GVSLGALLHHFPSKADLLAAAVGHVLERRHAEFRKSMANLDPGLDRVGAAIDLLWSAFSGPTFTAWLELWVAARTDPELAAAVVAVDEQFVETSQELFRELFPPAEYPEAAALGLPLTFAVMDGVALQHLVPYRNDGPATIDAFKTVARRLLEDPDS
;
A
#
# COMPACT_ATOMS: atom_id res chain seq x y z
N GLY A 1 13.08 27.84 -1.34
CA GLY A 1 13.41 26.96 -0.21
C GLY A 1 12.73 27.50 1.02
N VAL A 2 11.90 26.70 1.67
CA VAL A 2 11.22 27.08 2.92
C VAL A 2 12.19 26.84 4.08
N SER A 3 12.25 27.74 5.07
CA SER A 3 13.14 27.58 6.24
C SER A 3 12.61 26.49 7.18
N LEU A 4 13.51 25.79 7.88
CA LEU A 4 13.14 24.78 8.88
C LEU A 4 12.23 25.38 9.98
N GLY A 5 12.43 26.65 10.33
CA GLY A 5 11.60 27.38 11.29
C GLY A 5 10.16 27.65 10.81
N ALA A 6 9.92 27.75 9.50
CA ALA A 6 8.56 27.89 8.96
C ALA A 6 7.83 26.54 8.89
N LEU A 7 8.54 25.43 8.68
CA LEU A 7 7.97 24.08 8.72
C LEU A 7 7.61 23.66 10.15
N LEU A 8 8.45 23.97 11.15
CA LEU A 8 8.15 23.67 12.56
C LEU A 8 7.01 24.51 13.15
N HIS A 9 6.59 25.58 12.46
CA HIS A 9 5.36 26.29 12.80
C HIS A 9 4.09 25.56 12.32
N HIS A 10 4.20 24.75 11.25
CA HIS A 10 3.13 23.91 10.73
C HIS A 10 3.12 22.49 11.33
N PHE A 11 4.30 21.99 11.69
CA PHE A 11 4.51 20.67 12.27
C PHE A 11 5.10 20.81 13.66
N PRO A 12 4.33 20.53 14.73
CA PRO A 12 4.77 20.69 16.11
C PRO A 12 6.07 19.94 16.44
N SER A 13 6.33 18.80 15.77
CA SER A 13 7.57 18.05 15.93
C SER A 13 8.20 17.58 14.61
N LYS A 14 9.44 17.08 14.70
CA LYS A 14 10.12 16.41 13.58
C LYS A 14 9.38 15.12 13.17
N ALA A 15 8.75 14.44 14.12
CA ALA A 15 7.96 13.25 13.86
C ALA A 15 6.74 13.59 13.00
N ASP A 16 6.02 14.66 13.35
CA ASP A 16 4.88 15.16 12.55
C ASP A 16 5.29 15.54 11.13
N LEU A 17 6.46 16.19 10.97
CA LEU A 17 6.97 16.55 9.66
C LEU A 17 7.30 15.32 8.79
N LEU A 18 7.95 14.30 9.37
CA LEU A 18 8.29 13.08 8.65
C LEU A 18 7.04 12.27 8.29
N ALA A 19 6.10 12.15 9.22
CA ALA A 19 4.83 11.48 9.00
C ALA A 19 4.03 12.18 7.89
N ALA A 20 3.92 13.52 7.93
CA ALA A 20 3.24 14.28 6.88
C ALA A 20 3.93 14.17 5.51
N ALA A 21 5.26 14.15 5.48
CA ALA A 21 6.01 13.94 4.23
C ALA A 21 5.72 12.56 3.62
N VAL A 22 5.70 11.50 4.43
CA VAL A 22 5.36 10.16 3.94
C VAL A 22 3.88 10.07 3.55
N GLY A 23 2.97 10.64 4.35
CA GLY A 23 1.54 10.71 4.04
C GLY A 23 1.28 11.36 2.67
N HIS A 24 1.95 12.47 2.37
CA HIS A 24 1.84 13.11 1.05
C HIS A 24 2.30 12.20 -0.10
N VAL A 25 3.35 11.40 0.11
CA VAL A 25 3.80 10.44 -0.89
C VAL A 25 2.78 9.31 -1.07
N LEU A 26 2.19 8.81 0.02
CA LEU A 26 1.17 7.76 0.00
C LEU A 26 -0.12 8.23 -0.73
N GLU A 27 -0.59 9.45 -0.45
CA GLU A 27 -1.72 10.07 -1.17
C GLU A 27 -1.46 10.13 -2.67
N ARG A 28 -0.24 10.53 -3.06
CA ARG A 28 0.17 10.54 -4.46
C ARG A 28 0.16 9.14 -5.07
N ARG A 29 0.55 8.10 -4.33
CA ARG A 29 0.46 6.70 -4.79
C ARG A 29 -0.98 6.27 -5.06
N HIS A 30 -1.93 6.65 -4.21
CA HIS A 30 -3.35 6.39 -4.48
C HIS A 30 -3.84 7.11 -5.74
N ALA A 31 -3.44 8.35 -5.95
CA ALA A 31 -3.81 9.10 -7.16
C ALA A 31 -3.23 8.44 -8.43
N GLU A 32 -1.96 8.02 -8.39
CA GLU A 32 -1.28 7.30 -9.47
C GLU A 32 -1.95 5.94 -9.74
N PHE A 33 -2.30 5.19 -8.70
CA PHE A 33 -3.01 3.92 -8.80
C PHE A 33 -4.39 4.10 -9.45
N ARG A 34 -5.21 5.02 -8.94
CA ARG A 34 -6.55 5.31 -9.48
C ARG A 34 -6.48 5.71 -10.95
N LYS A 35 -5.55 6.60 -11.30
CA LYS A 35 -5.33 7.02 -12.69
C LYS A 35 -4.93 5.83 -13.57
N SER A 36 -4.05 4.95 -13.09
CA SER A 36 -3.61 3.79 -13.86
C SER A 36 -4.74 2.80 -14.09
N MET A 37 -5.50 2.47 -13.05
CA MET A 37 -6.66 1.58 -13.12
C MET A 37 -7.78 2.11 -14.04
N ALA A 38 -7.99 3.42 -14.08
CA ALA A 38 -8.98 4.05 -14.95
C ALA A 38 -8.59 4.01 -16.45
N ASN A 39 -7.29 3.91 -16.76
CA ASN A 39 -6.77 3.86 -18.13
C ASN A 39 -6.48 2.43 -18.62
N LEU A 40 -6.83 1.40 -17.84
CA LEU A 40 -6.66 0.01 -18.28
C LEU A 40 -7.65 -0.33 -19.40
N ASP A 41 -7.14 -0.98 -20.44
CA ASP A 41 -7.98 -1.50 -21.52
C ASP A 41 -9.04 -2.48 -20.96
N PRO A 42 -10.31 -2.40 -21.37
CA PRO A 42 -11.38 -3.26 -20.85
C PRO A 42 -11.16 -4.76 -21.05
N GLY A 43 -10.31 -5.16 -21.99
CA GLY A 43 -9.97 -6.57 -22.26
C GLY A 43 -8.77 -7.10 -21.46
N LEU A 44 -8.13 -6.28 -20.62
CA LEU A 44 -7.01 -6.71 -19.79
C LEU A 44 -7.48 -7.34 -18.48
N ASP A 45 -6.64 -8.24 -17.96
CA ASP A 45 -6.78 -8.79 -16.61
C ASP A 45 -6.61 -7.67 -15.57
N ARG A 46 -7.74 -7.11 -15.12
CA ARG A 46 -7.79 -6.03 -14.13
C ARG A 46 -7.18 -6.44 -12.79
N VAL A 47 -7.31 -7.70 -12.39
CA VAL A 47 -6.78 -8.20 -11.10
C VAL A 47 -5.26 -8.27 -11.15
N GLY A 48 -4.71 -8.89 -12.19
CA GLY A 48 -3.27 -8.94 -12.41
C GLY A 48 -2.66 -7.54 -12.50
N ALA A 49 -3.29 -6.65 -13.27
CA ALA A 49 -2.83 -5.26 -13.42
C ALA A 49 -2.87 -4.48 -12.10
N ALA A 50 -3.92 -4.63 -11.29
CA ALA A 50 -4.00 -4.00 -9.97
C ALA A 50 -2.88 -4.49 -9.04
N ILE A 51 -2.61 -5.80 -9.02
CA ILE A 51 -1.54 -6.41 -8.22
C ILE A 51 -0.17 -5.90 -8.68
N ASP A 52 0.07 -5.78 -9.99
CA ASP A 52 1.33 -5.24 -10.53
C ASP A 52 1.54 -3.77 -10.19
N LEU A 53 0.50 -2.95 -10.33
CA LEU A 53 0.53 -1.55 -9.95
C LEU A 53 0.82 -1.39 -8.46
N LEU A 54 0.18 -2.21 -7.61
CA LEU A 54 0.43 -2.20 -6.18
C LEU A 54 1.87 -2.63 -5.86
N TRP A 55 2.36 -3.72 -6.47
CA TRP A 55 3.73 -4.17 -6.27
C TRP A 55 4.78 -3.11 -6.63
N SER A 56 4.53 -2.30 -7.67
CA SER A 56 5.41 -1.19 -8.03
C SER A 56 5.55 -0.13 -6.93
N ALA A 57 4.53 0.03 -6.07
CA ALA A 57 4.57 0.94 -4.93
C ALA A 57 5.37 0.35 -3.75
N PHE A 58 5.30 -0.97 -3.55
CA PHE A 58 5.99 -1.69 -2.46
C PHE A 58 7.46 -1.99 -2.77
N SER A 59 7.85 -2.04 -4.05
CA SER A 59 9.21 -2.34 -4.48
C SER A 59 10.12 -1.10 -4.63
N GLY A 60 9.63 0.08 -4.24
CA GLY A 60 10.35 1.36 -4.37
C GLY A 60 10.94 1.91 -3.06
N PRO A 61 11.75 2.97 -3.13
CA PRO A 61 12.39 3.59 -1.96
C PRO A 61 11.39 4.18 -0.95
N THR A 62 10.16 4.48 -1.38
CA THR A 62 9.07 4.91 -0.51
C THR A 62 8.74 3.85 0.55
N PHE A 63 8.70 2.57 0.17
CA PHE A 63 8.40 1.49 1.09
C PHE A 63 9.51 1.33 2.13
N THR A 64 10.78 1.42 1.73
CA THR A 64 11.92 1.38 2.66
C THR A 64 11.84 2.51 3.68
N ALA A 65 11.58 3.75 3.23
CA ALA A 65 11.43 4.88 4.13
C ALA A 65 10.25 4.72 5.11
N TRP A 66 9.13 4.17 4.63
CA TRP A 66 7.98 3.85 5.46
C TRP A 66 8.32 2.80 6.52
N LEU A 67 9.00 1.72 6.13
CA LEU A 67 9.43 0.68 7.05
C LEU A 67 10.42 1.19 8.11
N GLU A 68 11.40 2.00 7.71
CA GLU A 68 12.34 2.65 8.64
C GLU A 68 11.58 3.51 9.67
N LEU A 69 10.54 4.23 9.24
CA LEU A 69 9.69 5.04 10.11
C LEU A 69 8.90 4.17 11.10
N TRP A 70 8.30 3.06 10.63
CA TRP A 70 7.63 2.07 11.48
C TRP A 70 8.56 1.44 12.50
N VAL A 71 9.79 1.11 12.10
CA VAL A 71 10.80 0.55 13.02
C VAL A 71 11.20 1.59 14.08
N ALA A 72 11.41 2.85 13.69
CA ALA A 72 11.74 3.93 14.62
C ALA A 72 10.59 4.22 15.62
N ALA A 73 9.34 4.21 15.13
CA ALA A 73 8.14 4.43 15.93
C ALA A 73 7.99 3.45 17.10
N ARG A 74 8.52 2.22 16.99
CA ARG A 74 8.46 1.20 18.06
C ARG A 74 9.08 1.66 19.38
N THR A 75 9.97 2.64 19.34
CA THR A 75 10.68 3.17 20.52
C THR A 75 10.34 4.63 20.83
N ASP A 76 9.47 5.25 20.05
CA ASP A 76 9.09 6.66 20.17
C ASP A 76 7.56 6.77 20.11
N PRO A 77 6.87 6.92 21.27
CA PRO A 77 5.42 6.98 21.33
C PRO A 77 4.79 8.15 20.58
N GLU A 78 5.49 9.30 20.50
CA GLU A 78 5.00 10.46 19.76
C GLU A 78 5.04 10.18 18.26
N LEU A 79 6.15 9.62 17.78
CA LEU A 79 6.26 9.18 16.39
C LEU A 79 5.27 8.05 16.06
N ALA A 80 5.04 7.10 16.97
CA ALA A 80 4.07 6.03 16.79
C ALA A 80 2.66 6.58 16.56
N ALA A 81 2.23 7.57 17.34
CA ALA A 81 0.93 8.21 17.15
C ALA A 81 0.81 8.86 15.76
N ALA A 82 1.84 9.58 15.32
CA ALA A 82 1.85 10.23 14.01
C ALA A 82 1.85 9.20 12.85
N VAL A 83 2.64 8.13 12.96
CA VAL A 83 2.71 7.06 11.95
C VAL A 83 1.39 6.30 11.85
N VAL A 84 0.77 5.96 12.97
CA VAL A 84 -0.53 5.27 13.00
C VAL A 84 -1.60 6.12 12.33
N ALA A 85 -1.67 7.42 12.62
CA ALA A 85 -2.65 8.30 12.00
C ALA A 85 -2.51 8.36 10.45
N VAL A 86 -1.27 8.37 9.95
CA VAL A 86 -1.00 8.33 8.50
C VAL A 86 -1.37 6.97 7.90
N ASP A 87 -1.06 5.87 8.59
CA ASP A 87 -1.40 4.52 8.14
C ASP A 87 -2.92 4.30 8.10
N GLU A 88 -3.65 4.75 9.12
CA GLU A 88 -5.11 4.65 9.18
C GLU A 88 -5.76 5.36 7.98
N GLN A 89 -5.34 6.58 7.67
CA GLN A 89 -5.83 7.33 6.51
C GLN A 89 -5.49 6.62 5.19
N PHE A 90 -4.29 6.05 5.09
CA PHE A 90 -3.85 5.30 3.92
C PHE A 90 -4.67 4.02 3.72
N VAL A 91 -4.90 3.25 4.79
CA VAL A 91 -5.70 2.02 4.77
C VAL A 91 -7.16 2.33 4.45
N GLU A 92 -7.74 3.38 5.02
CA GLU A 92 -9.12 3.81 4.73
C GLU A 92 -9.31 4.11 3.24
N THR A 93 -8.43 4.94 2.67
CA THR A 93 -8.47 5.29 1.24
C THR A 93 -8.25 4.06 0.35
N SER A 94 -7.36 3.15 0.76
CA SER A 94 -7.11 1.90 0.04
C SER A 94 -8.34 0.98 0.07
N GLN A 95 -9.05 0.92 1.20
CA GLN A 95 -10.27 0.14 1.36
C GLN A 95 -11.43 0.69 0.51
N GLU A 96 -11.55 2.01 0.40
CA GLU A 96 -12.51 2.64 -0.50
C GLU A 96 -12.26 2.26 -1.96
N LEU A 97 -11.02 2.45 -2.42
CA LEU A 97 -10.58 2.05 -3.76
C LEU A 97 -10.79 0.55 -4.03
N PHE A 98 -10.51 -0.29 -3.04
CA PHE A 98 -10.72 -1.72 -3.16
C PHE A 98 -12.20 -2.06 -3.33
N ARG A 99 -13.09 -1.45 -2.54
CA ARG A 99 -14.54 -1.64 -2.64
C ARG A 99 -15.13 -1.13 -3.96
N GLU A 100 -14.54 -0.08 -4.54
CA GLU A 100 -14.90 0.39 -5.88
C GLU A 100 -14.55 -0.64 -6.97
N LEU A 101 -13.42 -1.33 -6.82
CA LEU A 101 -12.95 -2.35 -7.77
C LEU A 101 -13.60 -3.72 -7.57
N PHE A 102 -13.90 -4.07 -6.32
CA PHE A 102 -14.47 -5.35 -5.91
C PHE A 102 -15.68 -5.09 -4.99
N PRO A 103 -16.85 -4.78 -5.57
CA PRO A 103 -18.05 -4.50 -4.80
C PRO A 103 -18.42 -5.68 -3.87
N PRO A 104 -18.69 -5.45 -2.56
CA PRO A 104 -18.99 -6.52 -1.62
C PRO A 104 -20.19 -7.40 -1.99
N ALA A 105 -21.15 -6.86 -2.75
CA ALA A 105 -22.32 -7.61 -3.21
C ALA A 105 -21.97 -8.67 -4.28
N GLU A 106 -20.89 -8.47 -5.01
CA GLU A 106 -20.40 -9.36 -6.07
C GLU A 106 -19.23 -10.23 -5.57
N TYR A 107 -18.43 -9.72 -4.63
CA TYR A 107 -17.21 -10.36 -4.13
C TYR A 107 -17.11 -10.29 -2.60
N PRO A 108 -17.95 -11.01 -1.84
CA PRO A 108 -18.04 -10.88 -0.38
C PRO A 108 -16.74 -11.27 0.35
N GLU A 109 -16.08 -12.35 -0.08
CA GLU A 109 -14.81 -12.79 0.54
C GLU A 109 -13.65 -11.85 0.23
N ALA A 110 -13.55 -11.40 -1.02
CA ALA A 110 -12.54 -10.43 -1.43
C ALA A 110 -12.74 -9.10 -0.69
N ALA A 111 -13.98 -8.63 -0.53
CA ALA A 111 -14.28 -7.42 0.23
C ALA A 111 -13.91 -7.52 1.71
N ALA A 112 -14.01 -8.70 2.32
CA ALA A 112 -13.71 -8.89 3.73
C ALA A 112 -12.20 -8.99 4.01
N LEU A 113 -11.46 -9.77 3.22
CA LEU A 113 -10.07 -10.14 3.51
C LEU A 113 -9.08 -9.85 2.38
N GLY A 114 -9.56 -9.49 1.18
CA GLY A 114 -8.73 -9.34 -0.01
C GLY A 114 -7.66 -8.26 0.14
N LEU A 115 -8.01 -7.07 0.62
CA LEU A 115 -7.02 -6.01 0.81
C LEU A 115 -6.02 -6.31 1.94
N PRO A 116 -6.44 -6.69 3.17
CA PRO A 116 -5.49 -7.06 4.22
C PRO A 116 -4.55 -8.20 3.82
N LEU A 117 -5.08 -9.23 3.15
CA LEU A 117 -4.28 -10.34 2.64
C LEU A 117 -3.28 -9.88 1.58
N THR A 118 -3.72 -9.03 0.66
CA THR A 118 -2.86 -8.45 -0.37
C THR A 118 -1.70 -7.68 0.26
N PHE A 119 -1.97 -6.79 1.21
CA PHE A 119 -0.91 -6.02 1.89
C PHE A 119 0.05 -6.92 2.65
N ALA A 120 -0.44 -7.92 3.37
CA ALA A 120 0.42 -8.88 4.08
C ALA A 120 1.37 -9.64 3.13
N VAL A 121 0.88 -10.04 1.95
CA VAL A 121 1.72 -10.67 0.92
C VAL A 121 2.75 -9.66 0.39
N MET A 122 2.31 -8.45 0.04
CA MET A 122 3.19 -7.40 -0.50
C MET A 122 4.29 -7.02 0.49
N ASP A 123 3.97 -6.83 1.77
CA ASP A 123 4.92 -6.56 2.85
C ASP A 123 5.94 -7.69 2.98
N GLY A 124 5.46 -8.94 3.03
CA GLY A 124 6.33 -10.12 3.13
C GLY A 124 7.29 -10.22 1.95
N VAL A 125 6.82 -9.97 0.73
CA VAL A 125 7.66 -9.99 -0.46
C VAL A 125 8.60 -8.79 -0.48
N ALA A 126 8.15 -7.59 -0.15
CA ALA A 126 8.99 -6.38 -0.13
C ALA A 126 10.15 -6.50 0.87
N LEU A 127 9.88 -7.06 2.06
CA LEU A 127 10.92 -7.36 3.07
C LEU A 127 12.02 -8.28 2.53
N GLN A 128 11.68 -9.26 1.69
CA GLN A 128 12.66 -10.17 1.08
C GLN A 128 13.61 -9.45 0.11
N HIS A 129 13.22 -8.31 -0.47
CA HIS A 129 14.05 -7.55 -1.41
C HIS A 129 14.96 -6.51 -0.74
N LEU A 130 14.76 -6.23 0.55
CA LEU A 130 15.60 -5.27 1.27
C LEU A 130 17.05 -5.72 1.39
N VAL A 131 17.28 -7.04 1.38
CA VAL A 131 18.61 -7.64 1.42
C VAL A 131 18.71 -8.60 0.24
N PRO A 132 19.77 -8.54 -0.58
CA PRO A 132 19.95 -9.43 -1.73
C PRO A 132 20.29 -10.86 -1.26
N TYR A 133 19.28 -11.57 -0.76
CA TYR A 133 19.39 -12.92 -0.19
C TYR A 133 18.59 -13.95 -0.99
N ARG A 134 17.39 -13.59 -1.47
CA ARG A 134 16.53 -14.37 -2.38
C ARG A 134 15.86 -13.44 -3.38
N ASN A 135 15.58 -13.91 -4.60
CA ASN A 135 14.94 -13.12 -5.67
C ASN A 135 13.67 -13.81 -6.19
N ASP A 136 12.89 -14.32 -5.25
CA ASP A 136 11.69 -15.12 -5.50
C ASP A 136 10.44 -14.23 -5.59
N GLY A 137 10.61 -12.92 -5.45
CA GLY A 137 9.54 -11.94 -5.43
C GLY A 137 8.63 -11.98 -6.62
N PRO A 138 9.17 -11.84 -7.84
CA PRO A 138 8.36 -11.91 -9.05
C PRO A 138 7.52 -13.21 -9.11
N ALA A 139 8.11 -14.35 -8.76
CA ALA A 139 7.40 -15.63 -8.74
C ALA A 139 6.32 -15.68 -7.65
N THR A 140 6.56 -15.11 -6.47
CA THR A 140 5.57 -15.02 -5.39
C THR A 140 4.39 -14.14 -5.79
N ILE A 141 4.66 -13.00 -6.43
CA ILE A 141 3.63 -12.10 -6.94
C ILE A 141 2.80 -12.78 -8.04
N ASP A 142 3.43 -13.50 -8.97
CA ASP A 142 2.70 -14.24 -10.01
C ASP A 142 1.85 -15.39 -9.45
N ALA A 143 2.37 -16.10 -8.44
CA ALA A 143 1.58 -17.09 -7.72
C ALA A 143 0.38 -16.44 -7.01
N PHE A 144 0.60 -15.28 -6.36
CA PHE A 144 -0.46 -14.55 -5.70
C PHE A 144 -1.56 -14.07 -6.66
N LYS A 145 -1.20 -13.58 -7.85
CA LYS A 145 -2.19 -13.25 -8.92
C LYS A 145 -3.06 -14.46 -9.26
N THR A 146 -2.47 -15.65 -9.32
CA THR A 146 -3.21 -16.88 -9.62
C THR A 146 -4.20 -17.24 -8.52
N VAL A 147 -3.81 -17.09 -7.25
CA VAL A 147 -4.72 -17.29 -6.11
C VAL A 147 -5.83 -16.23 -6.09
N ALA A 148 -5.49 -14.96 -6.29
CA ALA A 148 -6.44 -13.85 -6.27
C ALA A 148 -7.52 -14.00 -7.36
N ARG A 149 -7.16 -14.41 -8.58
CA ARG A 149 -8.13 -14.68 -9.65
C ARG A 149 -9.11 -15.77 -9.25
N ARG A 150 -8.64 -16.88 -8.69
CA ARG A 150 -9.50 -17.98 -8.25
C ARG A 150 -10.49 -17.56 -7.16
N LEU A 151 -10.04 -16.76 -6.20
CA LEU A 151 -10.91 -16.22 -5.14
C LEU A 151 -12.00 -15.26 -5.67
N LEU A 152 -11.79 -14.70 -6.87
CA LEU A 152 -12.74 -13.80 -7.52
C LEU A 152 -13.63 -14.50 -8.57
N GLU A 153 -13.24 -15.71 -9.00
CA GLU A 153 -13.95 -16.49 -10.03
C GLU A 153 -15.03 -17.43 -9.44
N ASP A 154 -15.09 -17.62 -8.12
CA ASP A 154 -15.96 -18.63 -7.51
C ASP A 154 -17.12 -18.03 -6.69
N PRO A 155 -18.39 -18.21 -7.12
CA PRO A 155 -19.55 -17.94 -6.29
C PRO A 155 -19.93 -19.11 -5.36
N ASP A 156 -19.35 -20.31 -5.50
CA ASP A 156 -19.82 -21.56 -4.88
C ASP A 156 -18.70 -22.44 -4.26
N SER A 157 -17.53 -21.86 -3.92
CA SER A 157 -16.42 -22.59 -3.31
C SER A 157 -16.50 -22.80 -1.80
#